data_AF-A0A1B2HE87-F1
#
_entry.id   AF-A0A1B2HE87-F1
#
_cell.length_a   1.000
_cell.length_b   1.000
_cell.length_c   1.000
_cell.angle_alpha   90.00
_cell.angle_beta   90.00
_cell.angle_gamma   90.00
#
_symmetry.space_group_name_H-M   'P 1'
#
loop_
_entity.id
_entity.type
_entity.pdbx_description
1 polymer ?
#
loop_
_entity_poly.entity_id
_entity_poly.type
_entity_poly.pdbx_seq_one_letter_code
_entity_poly.pdbx_strand_id
1 'polypeptide(L)'
;MKPRDKLDPESELQTLRDIAVHRPVIEQAKGMVMLSNSVDEHAAFTTLREISQRTNTKLYDVAAIIVATGSDTTIDLDDEAVAAVLAQARETGLGGPFDTGNIETDQS
;
A
#
# COMPACT_ATOMS: atom_id res chain seq x y z
N MET A 1 3.16 -21.34 37.38
CA MET A 1 3.74 -21.33 36.01
C MET A 1 2.62 -21.74 35.04
N LYS A 2 1.98 -20.79 34.34
CA LYS A 2 0.92 -21.12 33.37
C LYS A 2 1.54 -21.90 32.21
N PRO A 3 0.89 -22.99 31.73
CA PRO A 3 1.39 -23.73 30.58
C PRO A 3 1.41 -22.79 29.37
N ARG A 4 2.52 -22.80 28.65
CA ARG A 4 2.67 -22.07 27.38
C ARG A 4 1.54 -22.51 26.46
N ASP A 5 0.70 -21.55 26.15
CA ASP A 5 -0.31 -21.59 25.09
C ASP A 5 0.35 -22.21 23.86
N LYS A 6 0.02 -23.48 23.57
CA LYS A 6 0.49 -24.10 22.33
C LYS A 6 -0.34 -23.43 21.24
N LEU A 7 0.27 -22.48 20.55
CA LEU A 7 -0.29 -21.89 19.35
C LEU A 7 -0.75 -23.05 18.46
N ASP A 8 -2.04 -23.08 18.16
CA ASP A 8 -2.65 -24.10 17.32
C ASP A 8 -1.92 -24.11 15.97
N PRO A 9 -1.35 -25.25 15.52
CA PRO A 9 -0.64 -25.32 14.25
C PRO A 9 -1.44 -24.82 13.06
N GLU A 10 -2.77 -24.95 13.07
CA GLU A 10 -3.64 -24.39 12.02
C GLU A 10 -3.65 -22.86 12.04
N SER A 11 -3.66 -22.24 13.22
CA SER A 11 -3.60 -20.77 13.36
C SER A 11 -2.24 -20.19 12.96
N GLU A 12 -1.14 -20.90 13.23
CA GLU A 12 0.20 -20.50 12.79
C GLU A 12 0.36 -20.62 11.27
N LEU A 13 -0.14 -21.70 10.68
CA LEU A 13 -0.15 -21.87 9.22
C LEU A 13 -1.01 -20.81 8.53
N GLN A 14 -2.16 -20.44 9.09
CA GLN A 14 -2.99 -19.37 8.55
C GLN A 14 -2.26 -18.02 8.61
N THR A 15 -1.65 -17.69 9.75
CA THR A 15 -0.86 -16.46 9.90
C THR A 15 0.28 -16.37 8.89
N LEU A 16 1.03 -17.47 8.69
CA LEU A 16 2.12 -17.51 7.71
C LEU A 16 1.62 -17.39 6.27
N ARG A 17 0.49 -18.01 5.94
CA ARG A 17 -0.17 -17.89 4.62
C ARG A 17 -0.63 -16.46 4.36
N ASP A 18 -1.28 -15.84 5.33
CA ASP A 18 -1.74 -14.45 5.22
C ASP A 18 -0.55 -13.50 5.02
N ILE A 19 0.53 -13.66 5.80
CA ILE A 19 1.77 -12.89 5.62
C ILE A 19 2.37 -13.09 4.22
N ALA A 20 2.36 -14.31 3.68
CA ALA A 20 2.91 -14.60 2.36
C ALA A 20 2.09 -13.99 1.22
N VAL A 21 0.77 -13.89 1.38
CA VAL A 21 -0.14 -13.25 0.40
C VAL A 21 -0.06 -11.73 0.45
N HIS A 22 0.14 -11.14 1.64
CA HIS A 22 0.10 -9.70 1.81
C HIS A 22 1.41 -8.98 1.46
N ARG A 23 2.57 -9.62 1.65
CA ARG A 23 3.87 -9.01 1.36
C ARG A 23 3.99 -8.54 -0.10
N PRO A 24 3.67 -9.34 -1.13
CA PRO A 24 3.79 -8.91 -2.53
C PRO A 24 3.05 -7.62 -2.86
N VAL A 25 1.85 -7.42 -2.32
CA VAL A 25 1.00 -6.25 -2.60
C VAL A 25 1.56 -4.98 -1.94
N ILE A 26 2.05 -5.10 -0.69
CA ILE A 26 2.67 -3.97 0.02
C ILE A 26 3.96 -3.55 -0.66
N GLU A 27 4.79 -4.52 -1.10
CA GLU A 27 6.00 -4.23 -1.86
C GLU A 27 5.70 -3.54 -3.20
N GLN A 28 4.67 -3.98 -3.92
CA GLN A 28 4.25 -3.34 -5.16
C GLN A 28 3.75 -1.91 -4.95
N ALA A 29 2.91 -1.70 -3.93
CA ALA A 29 2.42 -0.37 -3.57
C ALA A 29 3.58 0.56 -3.20
N LYS A 30 4.58 0.08 -2.43
CA LYS A 30 5.79 0.86 -2.15
C LYS A 30 6.52 1.26 -3.44
N GLY A 31 6.71 0.32 -4.36
CA GLY A 31 7.34 0.60 -5.66
C GLY A 31 6.59 1.68 -6.46
N MET A 32 5.26 1.65 -6.46
CA MET A 32 4.45 2.71 -7.08
C MET A 32 4.66 4.07 -6.40
N VAL A 33 4.67 4.12 -5.06
CA VAL A 33 4.92 5.37 -4.31
C VAL A 33 6.33 5.90 -4.57
N MET A 34 7.33 5.03 -4.59
CA MET A 34 8.73 5.40 -4.88
C MET A 34 8.86 6.06 -6.26
N LEU A 35 8.20 5.49 -7.27
CA LEU A 35 8.20 6.02 -8.64
C LEU A 35 7.44 7.35 -8.73
N SER A 36 6.25 7.44 -8.13
CA SER A 36 5.40 8.64 -8.20
C SER A 36 6.00 9.84 -7.46
N ASN A 37 6.65 9.59 -6.31
CA ASN A 37 7.14 10.66 -5.44
C ASN A 37 8.67 10.83 -5.49
N SER A 38 9.38 10.03 -6.29
CA SER A 38 10.85 9.99 -6.36
C SER A 38 11.51 9.83 -4.97
N VAL A 39 10.95 8.94 -4.14
CA VAL A 39 11.41 8.69 -2.77
C VAL A 39 12.01 7.29 -2.61
N ASP A 40 12.78 7.09 -1.54
CA ASP A 40 13.29 5.78 -1.17
C ASP A 40 12.21 4.86 -0.57
N GLU A 41 12.57 3.60 -0.36
CA GLU A 41 11.68 2.57 0.18
C GLU A 41 11.12 2.93 1.57
N HIS A 42 11.95 3.55 2.42
CA HIS A 42 11.57 3.87 3.79
C HIS A 42 10.51 4.98 3.83
N ALA A 43 10.74 6.04 3.05
CA ALA A 43 9.79 7.12 2.87
C ALA A 43 8.48 6.62 2.23
N ALA A 44 8.56 5.76 1.21
CA ALA A 44 7.39 5.16 0.58
C ALA A 44 6.54 4.34 1.57
N PHE A 45 7.17 3.48 2.37
CA PHE A 45 6.46 2.72 3.41
C PHE A 45 5.83 3.63 4.47
N THR A 46 6.53 4.71 4.83
CA THR A 46 6.03 5.72 5.77
C THR A 46 4.77 6.39 5.22
N THR A 47 4.75 6.77 3.95
CA THR A 47 3.56 7.33 3.30
C THR A 47 2.37 6.38 3.33
N LEU A 48 2.56 5.09 3.00
CA LEU A 48 1.48 4.10 3.08
C LEU A 48 0.94 3.94 4.51
N ARG A 49 1.84 3.99 5.50
CA ARG A 49 1.48 3.91 6.91
C ARG A 49 0.70 5.14 7.38
N GLU A 50 1.09 6.34 6.95
CA GLU A 50 0.37 7.58 7.25
C GLU A 50 -1.04 7.57 6.68
N ILE A 51 -1.19 7.14 5.41
CA ILE A 51 -2.51 6.97 4.78
C ILE A 51 -3.36 6.00 5.61
N SER A 52 -2.84 4.82 5.92
CA SER A 52 -3.51 3.81 6.75
C SER A 52 -3.98 4.36 8.10
N GLN A 53 -3.14 5.13 8.79
CA GLN A 53 -3.49 5.73 10.08
C GLN A 53 -4.57 6.81 9.96
N ARG A 54 -4.52 7.62 8.89
CA ARG A 54 -5.47 8.72 8.68
C ARG A 54 -6.84 8.24 8.22
N THR A 55 -6.88 7.17 7.42
CA THR A 55 -8.14 6.59 6.92
C THR A 55 -8.69 5.50 7.84
N ASN A 56 -7.94 5.11 8.88
CA ASN A 56 -8.27 3.98 9.75
C ASN A 56 -8.50 2.67 8.95
N THR A 57 -7.73 2.49 7.87
CA THR A 57 -7.80 1.33 6.98
C THR A 57 -6.56 0.46 7.20
N LYS A 58 -6.68 -0.86 7.10
CA LYS A 58 -5.52 -1.75 7.24
C LYS A 58 -4.49 -1.42 6.15
N LEU A 59 -3.21 -1.47 6.50
CA LEU A 59 -2.12 -1.16 5.58
C LEU A 59 -2.14 -2.02 4.30
N TYR A 60 -2.54 -3.28 4.41
CA TYR A 60 -2.71 -4.15 3.24
C TYR A 60 -3.83 -3.66 2.31
N ASP A 61 -4.98 -3.27 2.86
CA ASP A 61 -6.11 -2.76 2.06
C ASP A 61 -5.74 -1.42 1.40
N VAL A 62 -5.01 -0.55 2.12
CA VAL A 62 -4.42 0.66 1.53
C VAL A 62 -3.51 0.31 0.37
N ALA A 63 -2.59 -0.64 0.54
CA ALA A 63 -1.69 -1.07 -0.53
C ALA A 63 -2.46 -1.64 -1.73
N ALA A 64 -3.49 -2.45 -1.49
CA ALA A 64 -4.34 -3.01 -2.54
C ALA A 64 -5.08 -1.90 -3.32
N ILE A 65 -5.61 -0.89 -2.62
CA ILE A 65 -6.26 0.28 -3.24
C ILE A 65 -5.28 1.05 -4.11
N ILE A 66 -4.07 1.31 -3.61
CA ILE A 66 -3.03 2.01 -4.39
C ILE A 66 -2.66 1.21 -5.65
N VAL A 67 -2.46 -0.11 -5.53
CA VAL A 67 -2.13 -0.97 -6.69
C VAL A 67 -3.26 -1.01 -7.72
N ALA A 68 -4.51 -1.03 -7.27
CA ALA A 68 -5.68 -1.01 -8.13
C ALA A 68 -5.88 0.33 -8.86
N THR A 69 -5.22 1.43 -8.46
CA THR A 69 -5.25 2.67 -9.26
C THR A 69 -4.42 2.56 -10.54
N GLY A 70 -3.36 1.75 -10.51
CA GLY A 70 -2.46 1.54 -11.65
C GLY A 70 -2.72 0.25 -12.42
N SER A 71 -3.69 -0.56 -11.99
CA SER A 71 -4.01 -1.88 -12.55
C SER A 71 -5.52 -2.01 -12.73
N ASP A 72 -5.99 -2.73 -13.75
CA ASP A 72 -7.42 -2.96 -14.00
C ASP A 72 -8.02 -4.02 -13.03
N THR A 73 -7.60 -3.96 -11.77
CA THR A 73 -7.91 -4.93 -10.71
C THR A 73 -9.07 -4.43 -9.87
N THR A 74 -10.11 -5.25 -9.73
CA THR A 74 -11.23 -5.00 -8.82
C THR A 74 -10.90 -5.45 -7.40
N ILE A 75 -11.21 -4.63 -6.40
CA ILE A 75 -11.03 -4.92 -4.97
C ILE A 75 -12.39 -4.98 -4.29
N ASP A 76 -12.61 -5.99 -3.45
CA ASP A 76 -13.82 -6.14 -2.64
C ASP A 76 -13.61 -5.44 -1.29
N LEU A 77 -13.67 -4.11 -1.33
CA LEU A 77 -13.53 -3.22 -0.17
C LEU A 77 -14.69 -2.23 -0.13
N ASP A 78 -14.92 -1.62 1.01
CA ASP A 78 -15.93 -0.59 1.19
C ASP A 78 -15.61 0.67 0.39
N ASP A 79 -16.58 1.12 -0.42
CA ASP A 79 -16.44 2.30 -1.30
C ASP A 79 -16.00 3.56 -0.52
N GLU A 80 -16.42 3.68 0.74
CA GLU A 80 -16.03 4.79 1.62
C GLU A 80 -14.54 4.75 1.95
N ALA A 81 -13.98 3.60 2.34
CA ALA A 81 -12.54 3.49 2.59
C ALA A 81 -11.73 3.64 1.31
N VAL A 82 -12.21 3.09 0.19
CA VAL A 82 -11.58 3.30 -1.12
C VAL A 82 -11.52 4.80 -1.43
N ALA A 83 -12.63 5.51 -1.31
CA ALA A 83 -12.68 6.95 -1.53
C ALA A 83 -11.76 7.72 -0.56
N ALA A 84 -11.73 7.36 0.72
CA ALA A 84 -10.89 8.00 1.73
C ALA A 84 -9.39 7.80 1.44
N VAL A 85 -8.99 6.57 1.09
CA VAL A 85 -7.60 6.25 0.72
C VAL A 85 -7.19 6.98 -0.55
N LEU A 86 -8.03 7.01 -1.58
CA LEU A 86 -7.73 7.72 -2.81
C LEU A 86 -7.67 9.24 -2.61
N ALA A 87 -8.54 9.80 -1.75
CA ALA A 87 -8.47 11.21 -1.38
C ALA A 87 -7.15 11.52 -0.67
N GLN A 88 -6.78 10.70 0.33
CA GLN A 88 -5.55 10.89 1.07
C GLN A 88 -4.29 10.67 0.22
N ALA A 89 -4.32 9.73 -0.73
CA ALA A 89 -3.24 9.49 -1.67
C ALA A 89 -3.02 10.68 -2.63
N ARG A 90 -4.09 11.34 -3.07
CA ARG A 90 -3.98 12.57 -3.87
C ARG A 90 -3.31 13.70 -3.10
N GLU A 91 -3.62 13.84 -1.81
CA GLU A 91 -2.97 14.82 -0.94
C GLU A 91 -1.46 14.56 -0.78
N THR A 92 -1.02 13.31 -0.83
CA THR A 92 0.39 12.91 -0.70
C THR A 92 1.15 12.80 -2.02
N GLY A 93 0.53 13.21 -3.14
CA GLY A 93 1.17 13.26 -4.46
C GLY A 93 1.00 11.99 -5.32
N LEU A 94 0.33 10.95 -4.81
CA LEU A 94 0.05 9.70 -5.54
C LEU A 94 -1.09 9.80 -6.59
N GLY A 95 -1.61 11.00 -6.81
CA GLY A 95 -2.90 11.24 -7.47
C GLY A 95 -2.91 11.47 -8.98
N GLY A 96 -1.75 11.48 -9.63
CA GLY A 96 -1.67 11.73 -11.08
C GLY A 96 -1.71 10.42 -11.88
N PRO A 97 -2.43 10.36 -13.01
CA PRO A 97 -2.23 9.28 -13.98
C PRO A 97 -0.79 9.42 -14.47
N PHE A 98 0.09 8.48 -14.08
CA PHE A 98 1.48 8.36 -14.52
C PHE A 98 2.00 9.60 -15.24
N ASP A 99 2.55 10.55 -14.49
CA ASP A 99 3.19 11.74 -15.03
C ASP A 99 4.20 11.30 -16.10
N THR A 100 3.81 11.38 -17.37
CA THR A 100 4.72 11.27 -18.50
C THR A 100 5.55 12.53 -18.46
N GLY A 101 6.56 12.51 -17.59
CA GLY A 101 7.50 13.60 -17.43
C GLY A 101 7.98 14.05 -18.81
N ASN A 102 7.64 15.29 -19.12
CA ASN A 102 8.29 16.07 -20.14
C ASN A 102 9.77 16.14 -19.74
N ILE A 103 10.61 15.26 -20.30
CA ILE A 103 12.07 15.33 -20.12
C ILE A 103 12.56 16.49 -21.01
N GLU A 104 12.32 17.71 -20.55
CA GLU A 104 13.08 18.87 -21.00
C GLU A 104 14.27 18.99 -20.04
N THR A 105 15.31 18.22 -20.34
CA THR A 105 16.63 18.48 -19.75
C THR A 105 17.28 19.55 -20.59
N ASP A 106 17.09 20.79 -20.16
CA ASP A 106 18.00 21.89 -20.48
C ASP A 106 19.43 21.47 -20.08
N GLN A 107 20.31 21.38 -21.08
CA GLN A 107 21.75 21.37 -20.90
C GLN A 107 22.33 22.37 -21.91
N SER A 108 22.72 23.51 -21.35
CA SER A 108 23.53 24.57 -21.97
C SER A 108 24.91 24.09 -22.43
#